data_AF-A0AA46TF68-F1
#
_entry.id   AF-A0AA46TF68-F1
#
_cell.length_a   1.000
_cell.length_b   1.000
_cell.length_c   1.000
_cell.angle_alpha   90.00
_cell.angle_beta   90.00
_cell.angle_gamma   90.00
#
_symmetry.space_group_name_H-M   'P 1'
#
loop_
_entity.id
_entity.type
_entity.pdbx_description
1 polymer ?
#
loop_
_entity_poly.entity_id
_entity_poly.type
_entity_poly.pdbx_seq_one_letter_code
_entity_poly.pdbx_strand_id
1 'polypeptide(L)'
;MDDRDQTTDRQELDRLRRRVEELAGHRRQAETFGGFSRIYAALGVALLVVSFLPMYDRAVDKDSGLSWSYGSIWEILGQDNSGASTLGVLLLIGLVGLLAIAGFVRIDESVGLLGSIAAIGLLLALMVVTKPATPDVKPDVAYGGQAGVALVLTAAAVAAAHAWVILRERTRASRQSASSPRR
;
A
#
# COMPACT_ATOMS: atom_id res chain seq x y z
N MET A 1 50.14 -16.17 -37.68
CA MET A 1 48.88 -15.68 -38.28
C MET A 1 47.78 -16.44 -37.56
N ASP A 2 47.41 -16.01 -36.34
CA ASP A 2 46.14 -16.40 -35.66
C ASP A 2 45.88 -15.72 -34.29
N ASP A 3 46.80 -14.92 -33.74
CA ASP A 3 46.60 -14.34 -32.39
C ASP A 3 45.60 -13.18 -32.33
N ARG A 4 45.35 -12.49 -33.46
CA ARG A 4 44.42 -11.34 -33.48
C ARG A 4 42.95 -11.75 -33.38
N ASP A 5 42.58 -12.93 -33.90
CA ASP A 5 41.20 -13.43 -33.84
C ASP A 5 40.79 -13.79 -32.40
N GLN A 6 41.68 -14.42 -31.63
CA GLN A 6 41.39 -14.81 -30.26
C GLN A 6 41.12 -13.63 -29.30
N THR A 7 41.71 -12.46 -29.58
CA THR A 7 41.52 -11.27 -28.73
C THR A 7 40.15 -10.62 -28.96
N THR A 8 39.65 -10.65 -30.19
CA THR A 8 38.36 -10.05 -30.56
C THR A 8 37.21 -10.90 -30.00
N ASP A 9 37.32 -12.23 -30.13
CA ASP A 9 36.33 -13.17 -29.60
C ASP A 9 36.16 -13.07 -28.08
N ARG A 10 37.25 -12.91 -27.34
CA ARG A 10 37.19 -12.73 -25.88
C ARG A 10 36.47 -11.43 -25.48
N GLN A 11 36.74 -10.34 -26.20
CA GLN A 11 36.07 -9.06 -25.94
C GLN A 11 34.58 -9.12 -26.25
N GLU A 12 34.19 -9.84 -27.30
CA GLU A 12 32.78 -10.02 -27.66
C GLU A 12 32.05 -10.89 -26.64
N LEU A 13 32.65 -12.00 -26.19
CA LEU A 13 32.10 -12.84 -25.13
C LEU A 13 31.91 -12.07 -23.82
N ASP A 14 32.85 -11.20 -23.45
CA ASP A 14 32.73 -10.37 -22.25
C ASP A 14 31.62 -9.33 -22.39
N ARG A 15 31.43 -8.74 -23.58
CA ARG A 15 30.30 -7.83 -23.84
C ARG A 15 28.96 -8.55 -23.77
N LEU A 16 28.87 -9.74 -24.35
CA LEU A 16 27.66 -10.56 -24.31
C LEU A 16 27.34 -11.01 -22.88
N ARG A 17 28.33 -11.45 -22.11
CA ARG A 17 28.15 -11.80 -20.69
C ARG A 17 27.62 -10.64 -19.89
N ARG A 18 28.20 -9.44 -20.03
CA ARG A 18 27.70 -8.23 -19.34
C ARG A 18 26.26 -7.91 -19.71
N ARG A 19 25.89 -8.00 -20.99
CA ARG A 19 24.51 -7.77 -21.44
C ARG A 19 23.54 -8.82 -20.88
N VAL A 20 23.93 -10.08 -20.84
CA VAL A 20 23.10 -11.16 -20.28
C VAL A 20 22.91 -10.95 -18.78
N GLU A 21 23.97 -10.58 -18.05
CA GLU A 21 23.89 -10.26 -16.62
C GLU A 21 23.00 -9.05 -16.35
N GLU A 22 23.11 -8.00 -17.15
CA GLU A 22 22.28 -6.79 -17.07
C GLU A 22 20.79 -7.11 -17.32
N LEU A 23 20.49 -7.88 -18.39
CA LEU A 23 19.14 -8.31 -18.71
C LEU A 23 18.56 -9.26 -17.65
N ALA A 24 19.37 -10.17 -17.10
CA ALA A 24 18.96 -11.04 -16.02
C ALA A 24 18.65 -10.24 -14.74
N GLY A 25 19.41 -9.17 -14.47
CA GLY A 25 19.14 -8.21 -13.41
C GLY A 25 17.79 -7.53 -13.57
N HIS A 26 17.53 -6.94 -14.74
CA HIS A 26 16.25 -6.29 -15.03
C HIS A 26 15.05 -7.25 -14.93
N ARG A 27 15.21 -8.52 -15.35
CA ARG A 27 14.12 -9.51 -15.27
C ARG A 27 13.79 -9.91 -13.83
N ARG A 28 14.81 -10.16 -12.99
CA ARG A 28 14.59 -10.46 -11.55
C ARG A 28 13.93 -9.29 -10.83
N GLN A 29 14.33 -8.08 -11.19
CA GLN A 29 13.75 -6.87 -10.65
C GLN A 29 12.27 -6.77 -11.05
N ALA A 30 11.94 -6.94 -12.33
CA ALA A 30 10.56 -6.92 -12.83
C ALA A 30 9.66 -8.02 -12.21
N GLU A 31 10.20 -9.22 -11.97
CA GLU A 31 9.46 -10.32 -11.35
C GLU A 31 9.11 -10.01 -9.88
N THR A 32 10.05 -9.42 -9.13
CA THR A 32 9.82 -9.05 -7.72
C THR A 32 8.80 -7.92 -7.59
N PHE A 33 8.88 -6.91 -8.45
CA PHE A 33 7.94 -5.78 -8.45
C PHE A 33 6.54 -6.15 -8.97
N GLY A 34 6.45 -7.12 -9.90
CA GLY A 34 5.17 -7.63 -10.38
C GLY A 34 4.31 -8.27 -9.29
N GLY A 35 4.92 -8.81 -8.23
CA GLY A 35 4.20 -9.38 -7.09
C GLY A 35 3.45 -8.33 -6.27
N PHE A 36 4.08 -7.20 -5.97
CA PHE A 36 3.49 -6.15 -5.12
C PHE A 36 2.29 -5.46 -5.79
N SER A 37 2.35 -5.20 -7.10
CA SER A 37 1.24 -4.58 -7.85
C SER A 37 -0.06 -5.38 -7.70
N ARG A 38 -0.01 -6.71 -7.81
CA ARG A 38 -1.19 -7.57 -7.67
C ARG A 38 -1.78 -7.51 -6.27
N ILE A 39 -0.93 -7.45 -5.24
CA ILE A 39 -1.36 -7.34 -3.85
C ILE A 39 -2.07 -6.01 -3.62
N TYR A 40 -1.53 -4.89 -4.10
CA TYR A 40 -2.18 -3.59 -3.97
C TYR A 40 -3.52 -3.52 -4.70
N ALA A 41 -3.60 -4.06 -5.92
CA ALA A 41 -4.85 -4.13 -6.66
C ALA A 41 -5.91 -4.96 -5.91
N ALA A 42 -5.54 -6.14 -5.40
CA ALA A 42 -6.43 -6.99 -4.62
C ALA A 42 -6.92 -6.30 -3.33
N LEU A 43 -6.01 -5.62 -2.61
CA LEU A 43 -6.35 -4.86 -1.41
C LEU A 43 -7.28 -3.68 -1.72
N GLY A 44 -7.04 -2.97 -2.82
CA GLY A 44 -7.90 -1.86 -3.26
C GLY A 44 -9.33 -2.32 -3.55
N VAL A 45 -9.49 -3.43 -4.27
CA VAL A 45 -10.80 -4.04 -4.55
C VAL A 45 -11.46 -4.51 -3.24
N ALA A 46 -10.72 -5.21 -2.38
CA ALA A 46 -11.25 -5.70 -1.12
C ALA A 46 -11.74 -4.56 -0.21
N LEU A 47 -10.95 -3.47 -0.09
CA LEU A 47 -11.34 -2.28 0.67
C LEU A 47 -12.58 -1.60 0.09
N LEU A 48 -12.66 -1.51 -1.24
CA LEU A 48 -13.83 -0.95 -1.91
C LEU A 48 -15.09 -1.77 -1.58
N VAL A 49 -15.02 -3.10 -1.66
CA VAL A 49 -16.15 -3.97 -1.31
C VAL A 49 -16.55 -3.82 0.16
N VAL A 50 -15.56 -3.87 1.06
CA VAL A 50 -15.81 -3.74 2.51
C VAL A 50 -16.39 -2.37 2.88
N SER A 51 -16.14 -1.32 2.10
CA SER A 51 -16.74 0.01 2.33
C SER A 51 -18.27 0.04 2.28
N PHE A 52 -18.88 -0.94 1.61
CA PHE A 52 -20.34 -1.07 1.53
C PHE A 52 -20.93 -1.93 2.66
N LEU A 53 -20.10 -2.52 3.53
CA LEU A 53 -20.57 -3.26 4.68
C LEU A 53 -20.80 -2.34 5.89
N PRO A 54 -21.70 -2.72 6.83
CA PRO A 54 -21.86 -2.00 8.08
C PRO A 54 -20.56 -1.93 8.87
N MET A 55 -20.18 -0.72 9.28
CA MET A 55 -18.93 -0.49 10.01
C MET A 55 -19.07 -0.75 11.50
N TYR A 56 -20.26 -0.47 12.05
CA TYR A 56 -20.57 -0.56 13.46
C TYR A 56 -21.85 -1.37 13.67
N ASP A 57 -21.93 -2.10 14.77
CA ASP A 57 -23.12 -2.83 15.15
C ASP A 57 -24.21 -1.87 15.64
N ARG A 58 -25.44 -2.37 15.71
CA ARG A 58 -26.58 -1.62 16.26
C ARG A 58 -26.27 -1.25 17.71
N ALA A 59 -26.36 0.04 18.02
CA ALA A 59 -26.34 0.50 19.39
C ALA A 59 -27.75 0.71 19.92
N VAL A 60 -27.97 0.31 21.17
CA VAL A 60 -29.22 0.55 21.90
C VAL A 60 -28.88 1.51 23.02
N ASP A 61 -29.50 2.68 23.02
CA ASP A 61 -29.44 3.56 24.18
C ASP A 61 -30.24 2.93 25.32
N LYS A 62 -29.57 2.74 26.45
CA LYS A 62 -30.13 2.08 27.63
C LYS A 62 -31.18 2.93 28.31
N ASP A 63 -31.15 4.25 28.14
CA ASP A 63 -32.04 5.18 28.82
C ASP A 63 -33.33 5.41 28.03
N SER A 64 -33.25 5.51 26.70
CA SER A 64 -34.43 5.72 25.84
C SER A 64 -35.02 4.43 25.23
N GLY A 65 -34.26 3.33 25.21
CA GLY A 65 -34.64 2.11 24.50
C GLY A 65 -34.62 2.23 22.98
N LEU A 66 -34.18 3.38 22.44
CA LEU A 66 -34.04 3.59 21.01
C LEU A 66 -32.83 2.81 20.49
N SER A 67 -33.04 2.11 19.37
CA SER A 67 -31.96 1.41 18.68
C SER A 67 -31.59 2.14 17.39
N TRP A 68 -30.31 2.47 17.21
CA TRP A 68 -29.79 3.00 15.96
C TRP A 68 -28.97 1.94 15.24
N SER A 69 -29.28 1.75 13.97
CA SER A 69 -28.47 0.92 13.08
C SER A 69 -27.51 1.83 12.34
N TYR A 70 -26.21 1.61 12.51
CA TYR A 70 -25.20 2.28 11.71
C TYR A 70 -25.06 1.51 10.39
N GLY A 71 -25.29 2.22 9.28
CA GLY A 71 -25.19 1.68 7.94
C GLY A 71 -23.76 1.49 7.46
N SER A 72 -23.61 1.38 6.14
CA SER A 72 -22.30 1.52 5.49
C SER A 72 -21.70 2.92 5.71
N ILE A 73 -20.40 3.10 5.42
CA ILE A 73 -19.74 4.42 5.55
C ILE A 73 -20.42 5.49 4.69
N TRP A 74 -21.02 5.06 3.57
CA TRP A 74 -21.76 5.92 2.65
C TRP A 74 -23.09 6.40 3.24
N GLU A 75 -23.79 5.54 3.96
CA GLU A 75 -25.02 5.91 4.69
C GLU A 75 -24.71 6.86 5.85
N ILE A 76 -23.64 6.58 6.60
CA ILE A 76 -23.19 7.44 7.70
C ILE A 76 -22.85 8.84 7.19
N LEU A 77 -22.16 8.93 6.04
CA LEU A 77 -21.86 10.21 5.39
C LEU A 77 -23.14 10.98 5.06
N GLY A 78 -24.17 10.30 4.52
CA GLY A 78 -25.43 10.94 4.14
C GLY A 78 -26.32 11.35 5.32
N GLN A 79 -26.21 10.69 6.47
CA GLN A 79 -27.03 10.96 7.64
C GLN A 79 -26.44 12.05 8.54
N ASP A 80 -25.15 11.95 8.84
CA ASP A 80 -24.57 12.64 9.98
C ASP A 80 -23.84 13.93 9.57
N ASN A 81 -23.45 14.08 8.29
CA ASN A 81 -22.70 15.22 7.73
C ASN A 81 -21.55 15.74 8.62
N SER A 82 -21.06 14.91 9.53
CA SER A 82 -20.05 15.30 10.50
C SER A 82 -18.70 15.41 9.78
N GLY A 83 -17.88 16.37 10.22
CA GLY A 83 -16.56 16.59 9.63
C GLY A 83 -15.68 15.34 9.68
N ALA A 84 -15.82 14.53 10.73
CA ALA A 84 -15.14 13.26 10.90
C ALA A 84 -15.55 12.21 9.85
N SER A 85 -16.86 12.05 9.60
CA SER A 85 -17.35 11.09 8.60
C SER A 85 -16.92 11.46 7.19
N THR A 86 -16.97 12.76 6.86
CA THR A 86 -16.48 13.30 5.58
C THR A 86 -14.99 13.04 5.40
N LEU A 87 -14.18 13.32 6.42
CA LEU A 87 -12.75 13.05 6.39
C LEU A 87 -12.45 11.56 6.22
N GLY A 88 -13.18 10.68 6.92
CA GLY A 88 -13.02 9.23 6.81
C GLY A 88 -13.28 8.73 5.37
N VAL A 89 -14.33 9.21 4.72
CA VAL A 89 -14.64 8.86 3.33
C VAL A 89 -13.58 9.38 2.36
N LEU A 90 -13.12 10.62 2.54
CA LEU A 90 -12.04 11.19 1.70
C LEU A 90 -10.74 10.41 1.84
N LEU A 91 -10.38 10.01 3.06
CA LEU A 91 -9.22 9.16 3.32
C LEU A 91 -9.36 7.78 2.70
N LEU A 92 -10.56 7.19 2.75
CA LEU A 92 -10.84 5.90 2.13
C LEU A 92 -10.71 5.96 0.60
N ILE A 93 -11.35 6.95 -0.04
CA ILE A 93 -11.24 7.17 -1.48
C ILE A 93 -9.78 7.42 -1.87
N GLY A 94 -9.08 8.25 -1.09
CA GLY A 94 -7.65 8.50 -1.26
C GLY A 94 -6.83 7.22 -1.19
N LEU A 95 -7.04 6.39 -0.16
CA LEU A 95 -6.33 5.12 0.01
C LEU A 95 -6.59 4.16 -1.16
N VAL A 96 -7.86 3.98 -1.54
CA VAL A 96 -8.23 3.12 -2.68
C VAL A 96 -7.60 3.64 -3.97
N GLY A 97 -7.58 4.97 -4.18
CA GLY A 97 -6.91 5.60 -5.31
C GLY A 97 -5.40 5.35 -5.33
N LEU A 98 -4.72 5.51 -4.18
CA LEU A 98 -3.29 5.23 -4.07
C LEU A 98 -2.97 3.74 -4.28
N LEU A 99 -3.82 2.84 -3.78
CA LEU A 99 -3.69 1.40 -4.01
C LEU A 99 -3.91 1.04 -5.49
N ALA A 100 -4.86 1.68 -6.16
CA ALA A 100 -5.05 1.52 -7.60
C ALA A 100 -3.84 2.02 -8.38
N ILE A 101 -3.32 3.21 -8.05
CA ILE A 101 -2.07 3.72 -8.64
C ILE A 101 -0.94 2.71 -8.40
N ALA A 102 -0.83 2.15 -7.20
CA ALA A 102 0.16 1.13 -6.88
C ALA A 102 -0.02 -0.21 -7.57
N GLY A 103 -1.26 -0.55 -7.91
CA GLY A 103 -1.60 -1.75 -8.67
C GLY A 103 -1.31 -1.62 -10.16
N PHE A 104 -1.52 -0.44 -10.75
CA PHE A 104 -1.49 -0.25 -12.21
C PHE A 104 -0.26 0.52 -12.72
N VAL A 105 0.31 1.42 -11.91
CA VAL A 105 1.48 2.21 -12.29
C VAL A 105 2.72 1.56 -11.69
N ARG A 106 3.80 1.46 -12.48
CA ARG A 106 5.10 0.99 -11.99
C ARG A 106 5.64 1.94 -10.92
N ILE A 107 5.52 1.54 -9.66
CA ILE A 107 6.12 2.24 -8.53
C ILE A 107 7.51 1.65 -8.28
N ASP A 108 8.45 1.96 -9.17
CA ASP A 108 9.78 1.36 -9.01
C ASP A 108 10.60 2.14 -7.95
N GLU A 109 10.21 3.38 -7.59
CA GLU A 109 11.04 4.24 -6.72
C GLU A 109 10.32 5.21 -5.76
N SER A 110 8.98 5.28 -5.76
CA SER A 110 8.27 6.31 -4.97
C SER A 110 8.06 5.90 -3.51
N VAL A 111 9.06 6.16 -2.66
CA VAL A 111 8.95 6.01 -1.20
C VAL A 111 7.82 6.89 -0.64
N GLY A 112 7.58 8.06 -1.25
CA GLY A 112 6.51 8.98 -0.85
C GLY A 112 5.13 8.34 -0.98
N LEU A 113 4.84 7.70 -2.10
CA LEU A 113 3.56 7.02 -2.35
C LEU A 113 3.30 5.90 -1.34
N LEU A 114 4.31 5.06 -1.07
CA LEU A 114 4.22 3.98 -0.08
C LEU A 114 4.02 4.54 1.34
N GLY A 115 4.72 5.64 1.67
CA GLY A 115 4.53 6.36 2.92
C GLY A 115 3.11 6.89 3.08
N SER A 116 2.52 7.45 2.02
CA SER A 116 1.12 7.92 2.02
C SER A 116 0.13 6.79 2.25
N ILE A 117 0.30 5.64 1.58
CA ILE A 117 -0.56 4.45 1.79
C ILE A 117 -0.51 4.01 3.26
N ALA A 118 0.70 3.89 3.82
CA ALA A 118 0.87 3.48 5.21
C ALA A 118 0.26 4.50 6.20
N ALA A 119 0.53 5.79 6.02
CA ALA A 119 0.02 6.84 6.88
C ALA A 119 -1.51 6.93 6.86
N ILE A 120 -2.12 6.92 5.67
CA ILE A 120 -3.57 6.98 5.52
C ILE A 120 -4.24 5.71 6.06
N GLY A 121 -3.66 4.53 5.81
CA GLY A 121 -4.17 3.27 6.35
C GLY A 121 -4.19 3.25 7.88
N LEU A 122 -3.11 3.73 8.53
CA LEU A 122 -3.06 3.87 9.99
C LEU A 122 -4.05 4.90 10.52
N LEU A 123 -4.22 6.03 9.83
CA LEU A 123 -5.18 7.06 10.22
C LEU A 123 -6.62 6.53 10.14
N LEU A 124 -6.98 5.80 9.08
CA LEU A 124 -8.28 5.14 8.95
C LEU A 124 -8.50 4.12 10.08
N ALA A 125 -7.52 3.26 10.37
CA ALA A 125 -7.61 2.31 11.48
C ALA A 125 -7.84 3.05 12.82
N LEU A 126 -7.10 4.13 13.06
CA LEU A 126 -7.27 4.95 14.25
C LEU A 126 -8.67 5.56 14.32
N MET A 127 -9.22 6.09 13.23
CA MET A 127 -10.56 6.67 13.20
C MET A 127 -11.64 5.64 13.55
N VAL A 128 -11.51 4.40 13.07
CA VAL A 128 -12.46 3.33 13.38
C VAL A 128 -12.40 2.93 14.86
N VAL A 129 -11.20 2.88 15.44
CA VAL A 129 -11.00 2.52 16.85
C VAL A 129 -11.46 3.62 17.80
N THR A 130 -11.13 4.88 17.47
CA THR A 130 -11.43 6.05 18.31
C THR A 130 -12.85 6.56 18.17
N LYS A 131 -13.51 6.27 17.04
CA LYS A 131 -14.92 6.61 16.74
C LYS A 131 -15.22 8.10 16.99
N PRO A 132 -14.48 9.03 16.36
CA PRO A 132 -14.60 10.47 16.67
C PRO A 132 -15.97 11.07 16.30
N ALA A 133 -16.78 10.38 15.48
CA ALA A 133 -18.11 10.82 15.06
C ALA A 133 -19.23 10.42 16.04
N THR A 134 -18.97 9.57 17.05
CA THR A 134 -20.01 9.04 17.93
C THR A 134 -19.65 9.28 19.41
N PRO A 135 -19.83 10.52 19.93
CA PRO A 135 -19.42 10.87 21.29
C PRO A 135 -20.30 10.25 22.37
N ASP A 136 -21.61 10.12 22.13
CA ASP A 136 -22.58 9.78 23.19
C ASP A 136 -22.85 8.28 23.32
N VAL A 137 -22.80 7.55 22.20
CA VAL A 137 -23.00 6.11 22.15
C VAL A 137 -21.86 5.50 21.35
N LYS A 138 -21.09 4.60 21.97
CA LYS A 138 -19.96 3.94 21.33
C LYS A 138 -20.41 2.57 20.81
N PRO A 139 -20.91 2.46 19.56
CA PRO A 139 -21.31 1.16 19.02
C PRO A 139 -20.09 0.25 18.90
N ASP A 140 -20.27 -1.06 19.07
CA ASP A 140 -19.20 -2.01 18.80
C ASP A 140 -18.86 -2.05 17.29
N VAL A 141 -17.64 -2.46 16.96
CA VAL A 141 -17.20 -2.55 15.56
C VAL A 141 -17.76 -3.84 14.97
N ALA A 142 -18.64 -3.70 13.97
CA ALA A 142 -19.23 -4.84 13.26
C ALA A 142 -18.16 -5.62 12.48
N TYR A 143 -18.51 -6.81 12.00
CA TYR A 143 -17.60 -7.64 11.18
C TYR A 143 -17.06 -6.89 9.95
N GLY A 144 -17.88 -6.05 9.30
CA GLY A 144 -17.44 -5.20 8.19
C GLY A 144 -16.34 -4.22 8.61
N GLY A 145 -16.52 -3.56 9.76
CA GLY A 145 -15.50 -2.67 10.32
C GLY A 145 -14.23 -3.37 10.74
N GLN A 146 -14.32 -4.56 11.34
CA GLN A 146 -13.15 -5.38 11.70
C GLN A 146 -12.37 -5.79 10.46
N ALA A 147 -13.05 -6.25 9.42
CA ALA A 147 -12.43 -6.58 8.13
C ALA A 147 -11.77 -5.35 7.49
N GLY A 148 -12.42 -4.19 7.54
CA GLY A 148 -11.88 -2.93 7.03
C GLY A 148 -10.58 -2.55 7.73
N VAL A 149 -10.56 -2.61 9.07
CA VAL A 149 -9.36 -2.36 9.88
C VAL A 149 -8.23 -3.34 9.52
N ALA A 150 -8.54 -4.64 9.42
CA ALA A 150 -7.54 -5.64 9.05
C ALA A 150 -6.93 -5.37 7.66
N LEU A 151 -7.76 -4.99 6.69
CA LEU A 151 -7.31 -4.68 5.32
C LEU A 151 -6.44 -3.42 5.27
N VAL A 152 -6.81 -2.32 5.94
CA VAL A 152 -5.98 -1.11 5.94
C VAL A 152 -4.65 -1.31 6.67
N LEU A 153 -4.64 -2.10 7.76
CA LEU A 153 -3.39 -2.46 8.46
C LEU A 153 -2.50 -3.36 7.59
N THR A 154 -3.11 -4.29 6.85
CA THR A 154 -2.38 -5.14 5.88
C THR A 154 -1.78 -4.28 4.77
N ALA A 155 -2.55 -3.34 4.20
CA ALA A 155 -2.05 -2.42 3.19
C ALA A 155 -0.89 -1.57 3.70
N ALA A 156 -0.98 -1.06 4.94
CA ALA A 156 0.10 -0.30 5.56
C ALA A 156 1.35 -1.15 5.79
N ALA A 157 1.21 -2.39 6.26
CA ALA A 157 2.34 -3.31 6.45
C ALA A 157 3.03 -3.66 5.13
N VAL A 158 2.26 -3.94 4.08
CA VAL A 158 2.80 -4.21 2.74
C VAL A 158 3.53 -2.98 2.18
N ALA A 159 2.95 -1.79 2.33
CA ALA A 159 3.58 -0.53 1.91
C ALA A 159 4.89 -0.26 2.67
N ALA A 160 4.92 -0.48 3.98
CA ALA A 160 6.13 -0.32 4.79
C ALA A 160 7.22 -1.33 4.41
N ALA A 161 6.86 -2.60 4.21
CA ALA A 161 7.78 -3.64 3.76
C ALA A 161 8.37 -3.31 2.38
N HIS A 162 7.54 -2.85 1.46
CA HIS A 162 7.97 -2.43 0.12
C HIS A 162 8.92 -1.22 0.18
N ALA A 163 8.59 -0.20 0.98
CA ALA A 163 9.45 0.97 1.18
C ALA A 163 10.81 0.59 1.81
N TRP A 164 10.81 -0.35 2.74
CA TRP A 164 12.03 -0.87 3.37
C TRP A 164 12.94 -1.56 2.37
N VAL A 165 12.39 -2.38 1.46
CA VAL A 165 13.16 -3.03 0.39
C VAL A 165 13.86 -1.98 -0.48
N ILE A 166 13.11 -0.96 -0.94
CA ILE A 166 13.66 0.14 -1.75
C ILE A 166 14.78 0.88 -1.00
N LEU A 167 14.58 1.21 0.27
CA LEU A 167 15.57 1.93 1.07
C LEU A 167 16.85 1.11 1.30
N ARG A 168 16.71 -0.20 1.51
CA ARG A 168 17.85 -1.12 1.67
C ARG A 168 18.68 -1.21 0.39
N GLU A 169 18.04 -1.20 -0.77
CA GLU A 169 18.75 -1.20 -2.06
C GLU A 169 19.51 0.11 -2.30
N ARG A 170 18.88 1.25 -2.00
CA ARG A 170 19.53 2.57 -2.10
C ARG A 170 20.79 2.67 -1.23
N THR A 171 20.71 2.23 0.03
CA THR A 171 21.85 2.26 0.96
C THR A 171 23.00 1.35 0.53
N ARG A 172 22.70 0.21 -0.11
CA ARG A 172 23.72 -0.68 -0.69
C ARG A 172 24.43 -0.05 -1.87
N ALA A 173 23.68 0.57 -2.78
CA ALA A 173 24.25 1.27 -3.94
C ALA A 173 25.19 2.41 -3.50
N SER A 174 24.80 3.21 -2.51
CA SER A 174 25.66 4.29 -1.99
C SER A 174 26.99 3.77 -1.40
N ARG A 175 26.97 2.62 -0.73
CA ARG A 175 28.18 2.00 -0.16
C ARG A 175 29.15 1.50 -1.24
N GLN A 176 28.64 0.91 -2.32
CA GLN A 176 29.48 0.42 -3.42
C GLN A 176 30.19 1.58 -4.14
N SER A 177 29.47 2.67 -4.41
CA SER A 177 30.05 3.87 -5.06
C SER A 177 31.17 4.51 -4.24
N ALA A 178 31.09 4.47 -2.91
CA ALA A 178 32.13 5.00 -2.03
C ALA A 178 33.39 4.12 -1.99
N SER A 179 33.27 2.83 -2.28
CA SER A 179 34.38 1.86 -2.21
C SER A 179 35.23 1.74 -3.47
N SER A 180 34.87 2.43 -4.56
CA SER A 180 35.61 2.41 -5.81
C SER A 180 36.59 3.61 -5.86
N PRO A 181 37.88 3.44 -5.53
CA PRO A 181 38.84 4.53 -5.58
C PRO A 181 39.00 4.98 -7.05
N ARG A 182 38.81 6.28 -7.31
CA ARG A 182 39.10 6.90 -8.61
C ARG A 182 40.58 6.67 -8.93
N ARG A 183 40.84 5.77 -9.88
CA ARG A 183 42.16 5.58 -10.50
C ARG A 183 42.28 6.47 -11.72
#